data_AF-A0A0K9Z0B3-F1
#
_entry.id   AF-A0A0K9Z0B3-F1
#
_cell.length_a   1.000
_cell.length_b   1.000
_cell.length_c   1.000
_cell.angle_alpha   90.00
_cell.angle_beta   90.00
_cell.angle_gamma   90.00
#
_symmetry.space_group_name_H-M   'P 1'
#
loop_
_entity.id
_entity.type
_entity.pdbx_description
1 polymer ?
#
loop_
_entity_poly.entity_id
_entity_poly.type
_entity_poly.pdbx_seq_one_letter_code
_entity_poly.pdbx_strand_id
1 'polypeptide(L)'
;MTDSLLITYINKNILKKLEYLDLKFTPALDSPFIDVNIMKKTERTYRIVGMLTLAMYDPDSEEESPDNELKKINFTTKKKVQLDDHDPITLGWLEKGWIIKELRFKKDEKTVDSMHYRQGYRLYKYEEEQIQKKKHAIDQQIQNWNESAASFEYKLDQHLLANSKKGVLTLINMINEGDIQGYEELVNSPLFPFNWSIEKRLKFLHFVMAFVQLAGNKTNFDWKEIGANYYQAIGGSKEFDLYKEEFIAQLEDWAQCPADTLGLTSLGKITPLYFSGHIAGRFSTYQFGPVHALTDLAIVEDEYCTNTSILWLVENRSILTRMAAEKNFLKEANSLILCADGHLRTSHRKCIQQLVKNSSLSQVIIWSDYDPDGLIIARELYEAVTQVRSPHIKWITPQLDVITNWQQYEEHMVAFLKQQMVEQEQVLGGVSEWKKWIAH
;
A
#
# COMPACT_ATOMS: atom_id res chain seq x y z
N MET A 1 -27.58 -38.93 25.91
CA MET A 1 -27.97 -37.55 26.26
C MET A 1 -27.58 -36.68 25.10
N THR A 2 -28.53 -36.09 24.37
CA THR A 2 -28.20 -35.14 23.29
C THR A 2 -27.50 -33.93 23.91
N ASP A 3 -26.29 -33.66 23.43
CA ASP A 3 -25.44 -32.55 23.85
C ASP A 3 -26.20 -31.21 23.80
N SER A 4 -26.16 -30.47 24.90
CA SER A 4 -26.81 -29.16 25.05
C SER A 4 -26.29 -28.14 24.01
N LEU A 5 -25.06 -28.31 23.53
CA LEU A 5 -24.45 -27.42 22.55
C LEU A 5 -25.00 -27.68 21.13
N LEU A 6 -25.21 -28.95 20.75
CA LEU A 6 -25.86 -29.33 19.49
C LEU A 6 -27.27 -28.74 19.40
N ILE A 7 -28.06 -28.84 20.47
CA ILE A 7 -29.43 -28.27 20.51
C ILE A 7 -29.37 -26.75 20.35
N THR A 8 -28.43 -26.09 21.02
CA THR A 8 -28.22 -24.63 20.89
C THR A 8 -27.86 -24.24 19.46
N TYR A 9 -26.96 -24.99 18.83
CA TYR A 9 -26.57 -24.80 17.43
C TYR A 9 -27.78 -24.91 16.49
N ILE A 10 -28.59 -25.96 16.63
CA ILE A 10 -29.77 -26.18 15.78
C ILE A 10 -30.80 -25.08 15.96
N ASN A 11 -31.09 -24.70 17.20
CA ASN A 11 -32.02 -23.62 17.51
C ASN A 11 -31.60 -22.28 16.90
N LYS A 12 -30.30 -21.97 16.95
CA LYS A 12 -29.77 -20.69 16.44
C LYS A 12 -29.68 -20.63 14.92
N ASN A 13 -29.26 -21.73 14.29
CA ASN A 13 -28.82 -21.70 12.88
C ASN A 13 -29.79 -22.37 11.90
N ILE A 14 -30.66 -23.28 12.36
CA ILE A 14 -31.47 -24.14 11.48
C ILE A 14 -32.97 -23.91 11.65
N LEU A 15 -33.46 -23.79 12.89
CA LEU A 15 -34.88 -23.62 13.15
C LEU A 15 -35.41 -22.24 12.76
N LYS A 16 -36.66 -22.19 12.31
CA LYS A 16 -37.36 -20.92 12.02
C LYS A 16 -38.11 -20.42 13.25
N LYS A 17 -38.57 -19.16 13.20
CA LYS A 17 -39.41 -18.56 14.24
C LYS A 17 -40.62 -19.47 14.57
N LEU A 18 -40.85 -19.70 15.86
CA LEU A 18 -41.89 -20.59 16.42
C LEU A 18 -41.69 -22.10 16.18
N GLU A 19 -40.53 -22.51 15.66
CA GLU A 19 -40.14 -23.91 15.55
C GLU A 19 -39.28 -24.32 16.76
N TYR A 20 -39.40 -25.58 17.18
CA TYR A 20 -38.56 -26.22 18.21
C TYR A 20 -38.45 -27.72 17.93
N LEU A 21 -37.46 -28.38 18.52
CA LEU A 21 -37.25 -29.82 18.39
C LEU A 21 -38.13 -30.60 19.36
N ASP A 22 -38.75 -31.68 18.90
CA ASP A 22 -39.36 -32.68 19.78
C ASP A 22 -38.26 -33.59 20.35
N LEU A 23 -37.84 -33.34 21.58
CA LEU A 23 -36.79 -34.10 22.26
C LEU A 23 -37.28 -35.46 22.80
N LYS A 24 -38.54 -35.82 22.54
CA LYS A 24 -39.11 -37.13 22.89
C LYS A 24 -38.85 -38.12 21.76
N PHE A 25 -37.60 -38.51 21.56
CA PHE A 25 -37.26 -39.56 20.60
C PHE A 25 -36.81 -40.83 21.33
N THR A 26 -37.08 -41.98 20.73
CA THR A 26 -36.59 -43.28 21.19
C THR A 26 -35.55 -43.75 20.18
N PRO A 27 -34.27 -43.89 20.57
CA PRO A 27 -33.24 -44.50 19.73
C PRO A 27 -33.73 -45.82 19.13
N ALA A 28 -33.63 -45.98 17.81
CA ALA A 28 -33.69 -47.32 17.24
C ALA A 28 -32.41 -48.06 17.67
N LEU A 29 -32.54 -49.28 18.21
CA LEU A 29 -31.49 -49.96 18.98
C LEU A 29 -30.19 -50.27 18.20
N ASP A 30 -30.15 -50.07 16.87
CA ASP A 30 -28.98 -50.38 16.02
C ASP A 30 -28.71 -49.32 14.94
N SER A 31 -29.26 -48.11 15.06
CA SER A 31 -29.06 -47.03 14.07
C SER A 31 -27.98 -46.04 14.54
N PRO A 32 -26.99 -45.69 13.70
CA PRO A 32 -26.03 -44.62 14.02
C PRO A 32 -26.68 -43.22 13.97
N PHE A 33 -27.95 -43.14 13.59
CA PHE A 33 -28.70 -41.89 13.41
C PHE A 33 -29.88 -41.76 14.36
N ILE A 34 -30.18 -40.51 14.73
CA ILE A 34 -31.40 -40.08 15.43
C ILE A 34 -32.20 -39.20 14.48
N ASP A 35 -33.47 -39.53 14.32
CA ASP A 35 -34.45 -38.65 13.70
C ASP A 35 -35.17 -37.82 14.76
N VAL A 36 -35.10 -36.50 14.62
CA VAL A 36 -35.71 -35.53 15.54
C VAL A 36 -36.74 -34.70 14.78
N ASN A 37 -37.98 -34.72 15.25
CA ASN A 37 -39.06 -33.94 14.62
C ASN A 37 -38.89 -32.45 14.90
N ILE A 38 -39.11 -31.64 13.87
CA ILE A 38 -39.24 -30.19 13.98
C ILE A 38 -40.73 -29.87 14.14
N MET A 39 -41.07 -29.32 15.29
CA MET A 39 -42.44 -28.93 15.66
C MET A 39 -42.63 -27.44 15.46
N LYS A 40 -43.83 -27.03 15.05
CA LYS A 40 -44.22 -25.61 15.00
C LYS A 40 -45.47 -25.38 15.83
N LYS A 41 -45.37 -24.45 16.80
CA LYS A 41 -46.48 -24.03 17.65
C LYS A 41 -46.91 -22.61 17.29
N THR A 42 -48.17 -22.47 16.88
CA THR A 42 -48.84 -21.16 16.75
C THR A 42 -49.96 -21.06 17.78
N GLU A 43 -50.62 -19.91 17.88
CA GLU A 43 -51.78 -19.72 18.75
C GLU A 43 -52.92 -20.72 18.47
N ARG A 44 -52.99 -21.29 17.26
CA ARG A 44 -54.10 -22.13 16.81
C ARG A 44 -53.73 -23.57 16.45
N THR A 45 -52.45 -23.87 16.20
CA THR A 45 -52.03 -25.18 15.68
C THR A 45 -50.72 -25.66 16.26
N TYR A 46 -50.62 -26.97 16.44
CA TYR A 46 -49.43 -27.71 16.86
C TYR A 46 -49.19 -28.81 15.85
N ARG A 47 -48.08 -28.77 15.10
CA ARG A 47 -47.84 -29.70 13.98
C ARG A 47 -46.38 -30.01 13.74
N ILE A 48 -46.12 -31.17 13.12
CA ILE A 48 -44.80 -31.55 12.62
C ILE A 48 -44.57 -30.84 11.28
N VAL A 49 -43.48 -30.07 11.17
CA VAL A 49 -43.13 -29.31 9.95
C VAL A 49 -41.90 -29.85 9.24
N GLY A 50 -41.20 -30.79 9.86
CA GLY A 50 -40.02 -31.42 9.29
C GLY A 50 -39.37 -32.39 10.26
N MET A 51 -38.23 -32.91 9.85
CA MET A 51 -37.42 -33.87 10.60
C MET A 51 -35.94 -33.59 10.33
N LEU A 52 -35.11 -33.71 11.35
CA LEU A 52 -33.66 -33.69 11.23
C LEU A 52 -33.11 -35.08 11.50
N THR A 53 -32.26 -35.58 10.61
CA THR A 53 -31.46 -36.78 10.88
C THR A 53 -30.08 -36.33 11.35
N LEU A 54 -29.71 -36.76 12.55
CA LEU A 54 -28.50 -36.39 13.27
C LEU A 54 -27.68 -37.63 13.61
N ALA A 55 -26.37 -37.50 13.77
CA ALA A 55 -25.53 -38.58 14.32
C ALA A 55 -25.88 -38.87 15.80
N MET A 56 -25.84 -40.15 16.20
CA MET A 56 -25.86 -40.56 17.62
C MET A 56 -24.52 -40.37 18.32
N TYR A 57 -23.43 -40.33 17.55
CA TYR A 57 -22.08 -40.39 18.05
C TYR A 57 -21.69 -39.10 18.78
N ASP A 58 -20.89 -39.23 19.84
CA ASP A 58 -20.37 -38.09 20.59
C ASP A 58 -19.34 -37.33 19.72
N PRO A 59 -19.63 -36.06 19.34
CA PRO A 59 -18.76 -35.28 18.47
C PRO A 59 -17.34 -35.05 19.05
N ASP A 60 -17.14 -35.30 20.35
CA ASP A 60 -15.89 -35.01 21.08
C ASP A 60 -14.98 -36.22 21.30
N SER A 61 -15.34 -37.41 20.79
CA SER A 61 -14.61 -38.64 21.11
C SER A 61 -13.32 -38.85 20.30
N GLU A 62 -13.12 -38.16 19.16
CA GLU A 62 -11.86 -38.21 18.38
C GLU A 62 -11.55 -36.86 17.68
N GLU A 63 -10.30 -36.39 17.80
CA GLU A 63 -9.75 -35.27 17.01
C GLU A 63 -9.60 -35.71 15.55
N GLU A 64 -10.66 -35.53 14.76
CA GLU A 64 -10.67 -35.85 13.34
C GLU A 64 -10.90 -34.58 12.51
N SER A 65 -10.21 -34.44 11.37
CA SER A 65 -10.42 -33.34 10.44
C SER A 65 -11.37 -33.75 9.31
N PRO A 66 -12.26 -32.87 8.81
CA PRO A 66 -13.07 -33.18 7.65
C PRO A 66 -12.19 -33.41 6.42
N ASP A 67 -12.59 -34.33 5.56
CA ASP A 67 -11.86 -34.63 4.34
C ASP A 67 -11.91 -33.46 3.32
N ASN A 68 -11.11 -33.58 2.27
CA ASN A 68 -10.97 -32.53 1.27
C ASN A 68 -12.21 -32.36 0.39
N GLU A 69 -13.05 -33.39 0.23
CA GLU A 69 -14.28 -33.29 -0.57
C GLU A 69 -15.34 -32.49 0.17
N LEU A 70 -15.49 -32.75 1.47
CA LEU A 70 -16.36 -31.98 2.35
C LEU A 70 -15.94 -30.50 2.42
N LYS A 71 -14.63 -30.23 2.53
CA LYS A 71 -14.10 -28.86 2.52
C LYS A 71 -14.42 -28.11 1.22
N LYS A 72 -14.35 -28.77 0.06
CA LYS A 72 -14.67 -28.16 -1.24
C LYS A 72 -16.13 -27.74 -1.37
N ILE A 73 -17.05 -28.40 -0.65
CA ILE A 73 -18.46 -28.02 -0.66
C ILE A 73 -18.67 -26.62 -0.05
N ASN A 74 -17.76 -26.13 0.80
CA ASN A 74 -17.85 -24.81 1.44
C ASN A 74 -19.23 -24.60 2.08
N PHE A 75 -19.57 -25.45 3.05
CA PHE A 75 -20.79 -25.31 3.83
C PHE A 75 -20.79 -23.97 4.58
N THR A 76 -21.99 -23.44 4.79
CA THR A 76 -22.23 -22.39 5.78
C THR A 76 -23.50 -22.74 6.53
N THR A 77 -23.72 -22.16 7.71
CA THR A 77 -24.90 -22.42 8.54
C THR A 77 -26.24 -22.26 7.80
N LYS A 78 -26.27 -21.42 6.75
CA LYS A 78 -27.46 -21.16 5.95
C LYS A 78 -27.53 -21.94 4.64
N LYS A 79 -26.39 -22.44 4.14
CA LYS A 79 -26.31 -23.13 2.85
C LYS A 79 -27.03 -24.48 2.92
N LYS A 80 -27.83 -24.77 1.91
CA LYS A 80 -28.47 -26.08 1.70
C LYS A 80 -27.84 -26.74 0.50
N VAL A 81 -27.48 -28.01 0.62
CA VAL A 81 -26.80 -28.77 -0.42
C VAL A 81 -27.58 -30.04 -0.71
N GLN A 82 -27.67 -30.43 -1.98
CA GLN A 82 -28.19 -31.72 -2.38
C GLN A 82 -27.02 -32.69 -2.47
N LEU A 83 -27.08 -33.79 -1.72
CA LEU A 83 -26.11 -34.89 -1.73
C LEU A 83 -26.87 -36.19 -1.95
N ASP A 84 -26.20 -37.23 -2.43
CA ASP A 84 -26.82 -38.53 -2.65
C ASP A 84 -26.93 -39.30 -1.33
N ASP A 85 -28.16 -39.67 -0.96
CA ASP A 85 -28.47 -40.43 0.25
C ASP A 85 -27.85 -41.85 0.24
N HIS A 86 -27.44 -42.37 -0.92
CA HIS A 86 -26.86 -43.71 -1.06
C HIS A 86 -25.34 -43.70 -1.21
N ASP A 87 -24.74 -42.51 -1.32
CA ASP A 87 -23.31 -42.36 -1.43
C ASP A 87 -22.64 -42.68 -0.08
N PRO A 88 -21.71 -43.67 -0.02
CA PRO A 88 -21.02 -44.02 1.21
C PRO A 88 -20.27 -42.85 1.86
N ILE A 89 -19.77 -41.90 1.06
CA ILE A 89 -19.04 -40.73 1.59
C ILE A 89 -20.02 -39.80 2.31
N THR A 90 -21.15 -39.48 1.68
CA THR A 90 -22.24 -38.69 2.27
C THR A 90 -22.79 -39.32 3.55
N LEU A 91 -23.00 -40.64 3.56
CA LEU A 91 -23.40 -41.36 4.77
C LEU A 91 -22.33 -41.28 5.87
N GLY A 92 -21.06 -41.47 5.52
CA GLY A 92 -19.94 -41.32 6.47
C GLY A 92 -19.83 -39.91 7.06
N TRP A 93 -20.10 -38.86 6.29
CA TRP A 93 -20.19 -37.48 6.81
C TRP A 93 -21.35 -37.30 7.79
N LEU A 94 -22.50 -37.89 7.47
CA LEU A 94 -23.69 -37.83 8.32
C LEU A 94 -23.48 -38.59 9.64
N GLU A 95 -22.90 -39.80 9.59
CA GLU A 95 -22.59 -40.64 10.76
C GLU A 95 -21.63 -39.95 11.72
N LYS A 96 -20.63 -39.25 11.19
CA LYS A 96 -19.64 -38.51 11.97
C LYS A 96 -20.14 -37.15 12.46
N GLY A 97 -21.37 -36.75 12.10
CA GLY A 97 -21.97 -35.46 12.49
C GLY A 97 -21.39 -34.24 11.79
N TRP A 98 -20.66 -34.42 10.69
CA TRP A 98 -20.12 -33.34 9.87
C TRP A 98 -21.22 -32.60 9.10
N ILE A 99 -22.25 -33.33 8.69
CA ILE A 99 -23.45 -32.80 8.04
C ILE A 99 -24.69 -33.25 8.82
N ILE A 100 -25.82 -32.60 8.55
CA ILE A 100 -27.14 -33.02 8.99
C ILE A 100 -28.08 -33.08 7.80
N LYS A 101 -29.06 -33.98 7.85
CA LYS A 101 -30.13 -34.04 6.85
C LYS A 101 -31.35 -33.30 7.38
N GLU A 102 -31.87 -32.37 6.60
CA GLU A 102 -33.11 -31.63 6.87
C GLU A 102 -34.20 -32.07 5.88
N LEU A 103 -35.26 -32.66 6.41
CA LEU A 103 -36.51 -32.96 5.72
C LEU A 103 -37.58 -31.95 6.16
N ARG A 104 -38.34 -31.41 5.21
CA ARG A 104 -39.50 -30.55 5.49
C ARG A 104 -40.74 -31.16 4.88
N PHE A 105 -41.85 -31.11 5.61
CA PHE A 105 -43.13 -31.69 5.18
C PHE A 105 -44.08 -30.62 4.63
N LYS A 106 -45.02 -31.05 3.79
CA LYS A 106 -46.18 -30.27 3.37
C LYS A 106 -47.16 -30.12 4.55
N LYS A 107 -48.25 -29.39 4.31
CA LYS A 107 -49.27 -29.11 5.35
C LYS A 107 -49.95 -30.36 5.92
N ASP A 108 -49.84 -31.50 5.23
CA ASP A 108 -50.36 -32.80 5.64
C ASP A 108 -49.44 -33.57 6.62
N GLU A 109 -48.30 -32.97 6.98
CA GLU A 109 -47.31 -33.50 7.94
C GLU A 109 -46.67 -34.84 7.53
N LYS A 110 -46.92 -35.30 6.30
CA LYS A 110 -46.48 -36.61 5.81
C LYS A 110 -45.73 -36.51 4.49
N THR A 111 -46.23 -35.71 3.56
CA THR A 111 -45.61 -35.60 2.24
C THR A 111 -44.36 -34.75 2.34
N VAL A 112 -43.22 -35.29 1.92
CA VAL A 112 -41.96 -34.54 1.84
C VAL A 112 -42.13 -33.39 0.83
N ASP A 113 -41.86 -32.18 1.30
CA ASP A 113 -41.82 -30.96 0.50
C ASP A 113 -40.40 -30.72 -0.03
N SER A 114 -39.41 -30.89 0.85
CA SER A 114 -38.00 -30.78 0.47
C SER A 114 -37.08 -31.61 1.37
N MET A 115 -35.95 -32.02 0.81
CA MET A 115 -34.88 -32.74 1.48
C MET A 115 -33.55 -32.11 1.09
N HIS A 116 -32.71 -31.75 2.06
CA HIS A 116 -31.40 -31.17 1.81
C HIS A 116 -30.44 -31.50 2.96
N TYR A 117 -29.14 -31.39 2.69
CA TYR A 117 -28.09 -31.43 3.69
C TYR A 117 -27.64 -30.04 4.10
N ARG A 118 -27.21 -29.92 5.37
CA ARG A 118 -26.64 -28.71 5.95
C ARG A 118 -25.39 -29.02 6.73
N GLN A 119 -24.67 -27.95 7.07
CA GLN A 119 -23.57 -28.01 8.02
C GLN A 119 -24.04 -28.67 9.32
N GLY A 120 -23.30 -29.68 9.79
CA GLY A 120 -23.49 -30.29 11.09
C GLY A 120 -22.72 -29.53 12.18
N TYR A 121 -23.08 -29.80 13.43
CA TYR A 121 -22.46 -29.12 14.58
C TYR A 121 -20.95 -29.38 14.67
N ARG A 122 -20.51 -30.60 14.35
CA ARG A 122 -19.08 -30.94 14.38
C ARG A 122 -18.27 -30.13 13.38
N LEU A 123 -18.81 -29.95 12.16
CA LEU A 123 -18.16 -29.12 11.13
C LEU A 123 -18.13 -27.65 11.54
N TYR A 124 -19.24 -27.15 12.09
CA TYR A 124 -19.31 -25.79 12.61
C TYR A 124 -18.29 -25.53 13.72
N LYS A 125 -18.20 -26.43 14.71
CA LYS A 125 -17.23 -26.35 15.81
C LYS A 125 -15.80 -26.39 15.30
N TYR A 126 -15.49 -27.32 14.38
CA TYR A 126 -14.17 -27.39 13.76
C TYR A 126 -13.80 -26.09 13.05
N GLU A 127 -14.70 -25.51 12.25
CA GLU A 127 -14.45 -24.24 11.57
C GLU A 127 -14.25 -23.07 12.54
N GLU A 128 -15.06 -22.98 13.61
CA GLU A 128 -14.86 -21.97 14.67
C GLU A 128 -13.51 -22.14 15.36
N GLU A 129 -13.10 -23.37 15.68
CA GLU A 129 -11.79 -23.65 16.26
C GLU A 129 -10.64 -23.28 15.30
N GLN A 130 -10.77 -23.54 14.00
CA GLN A 130 -9.76 -23.12 13.02
C GLN A 130 -9.66 -21.59 12.93
N ILE A 131 -10.79 -20.88 12.97
CA ILE A 131 -10.81 -19.41 13.01
C ILE A 131 -10.12 -18.92 14.29
N GLN A 132 -10.46 -19.51 15.44
CA GLN A 132 -9.88 -19.10 16.72
C GLN A 132 -8.38 -19.40 16.79
N LYS A 133 -7.94 -20.55 16.27
CA LYS A 133 -6.50 -20.88 16.14
C LYS A 133 -5.76 -19.88 15.27
N LYS A 134 -6.35 -19.45 14.15
CA LYS A 134 -5.77 -18.41 13.28
C LYS A 134 -5.69 -17.06 13.99
N LYS A 135 -6.76 -16.65 14.70
CA LYS A 135 -6.75 -15.42 15.51
C LYS A 135 -5.65 -15.45 16.57
N HIS A 136 -5.58 -16.53 17.33
CA HIS A 136 -4.57 -16.72 18.36
C HIS A 136 -3.14 -16.74 17.80
N ALA A 137 -2.92 -17.34 16.62
CA ALA A 137 -1.61 -17.32 15.96
C ALA A 137 -1.21 -15.90 15.50
N ILE A 138 -2.17 -15.05 15.16
CA ILE A 138 -1.93 -13.64 14.86
C ILE A 138 -1.66 -12.87 16.15
N ASP A 139 -2.43 -13.09 17.22
CA ASP A 139 -2.20 -12.48 18.54
C ASP A 139 -0.79 -12.78 19.05
N GLN A 140 -0.32 -14.03 18.92
CA GLN A 140 1.04 -14.41 19.26
C GLN A 140 2.10 -13.67 18.43
N GLN A 141 1.86 -13.46 17.14
CA GLN A 141 2.78 -12.69 16.29
C GLN A 141 2.80 -11.21 16.66
N ILE A 142 1.64 -10.63 16.98
CA ILE A 142 1.53 -9.25 17.47
C ILE A 142 2.29 -9.11 18.80
N GLN A 143 2.11 -10.05 19.72
CA GLN A 143 2.83 -10.04 21.00
C GLN A 143 4.35 -10.12 20.78
N ASN A 144 4.82 -11.04 19.94
CA ASN A 144 6.25 -11.15 19.61
C ASN A 144 6.78 -9.86 18.96
N TRP A 145 5.99 -9.22 18.10
CA TRP A 145 6.33 -7.93 17.50
C TRP A 145 6.41 -6.81 18.54
N ASN A 146 5.45 -6.72 19.46
CA ASN A 146 5.44 -5.76 20.56
C ASN A 146 6.64 -5.93 21.49
N GLU A 147 6.97 -7.16 21.87
CA GLU A 147 8.16 -7.46 22.68
C GLU A 147 9.45 -7.07 21.95
N SER A 148 9.50 -7.32 20.64
CA SER A 148 10.63 -6.93 19.80
C SER A 148 10.73 -5.40 19.68
N ALA A 149 9.62 -4.69 19.55
CA ALA A 149 9.57 -3.24 19.50
C ALA A 149 9.96 -2.58 20.84
N ALA A 150 9.49 -3.13 21.96
CA ALA A 150 9.77 -2.62 23.31
C ALA A 150 11.23 -2.87 23.74
N SER A 151 11.82 -4.00 23.35
CA SER A 151 13.23 -4.32 23.61
C SER A 151 14.20 -3.58 22.69
N PHE A 152 13.67 -2.84 21.71
CA PHE A 152 14.47 -2.14 20.74
C PHE A 152 15.05 -0.84 21.31
N GLU A 153 16.35 -0.85 21.63
CA GLU A 153 17.08 0.38 21.93
C GLU A 153 17.29 1.19 20.64
N TYR A 154 16.52 2.27 20.48
CA TYR A 154 16.69 3.22 19.38
C TYR A 154 18.00 4.00 19.51
N LYS A 155 19.12 3.37 19.18
CA LYS A 155 20.41 4.05 19.00
C LYS A 155 20.40 4.74 17.64
N LEU A 156 19.78 5.92 17.57
CA LEU A 156 19.95 6.78 16.41
C LEU A 156 21.42 7.21 16.33
N ASP A 157 22.07 6.89 15.23
CA ASP A 157 23.40 7.41 14.92
C ASP A 157 23.39 8.95 15.02
N GLN A 158 24.41 9.50 15.69
CA GLN A 158 24.61 10.95 15.82
C GLN A 158 24.85 11.62 14.47
N HIS A 159 25.24 10.86 13.45
CA HIS A 159 25.50 11.35 12.10
C HIS A 159 24.26 11.46 11.19
N LEU A 160 23.07 11.08 11.66
CA LEU A 160 21.83 11.22 10.88
C LEU A 160 21.48 12.70 10.63
N LEU A 161 21.10 13.03 9.40
CA LEU A 161 20.58 14.34 9.02
C LEU A 161 19.33 14.70 9.83
N ALA A 162 19.13 15.98 10.16
CA ALA A 162 18.04 16.42 11.05
C ALA A 162 16.63 16.01 10.57
N ASN A 163 16.37 16.04 9.27
CA ASN A 163 15.08 15.62 8.69
C ASN A 163 14.88 14.10 8.74
N SER A 164 15.95 13.34 8.46
CA SER A 164 15.96 11.88 8.57
C SER A 164 15.66 11.45 10.01
N LYS A 165 16.32 12.10 10.98
CA LYS A 165 16.10 11.89 12.41
C LYS A 165 14.65 12.15 12.82
N LYS A 166 14.02 13.21 12.30
CA LYS A 166 12.61 13.50 12.58
C LYS A 166 11.68 12.41 12.05
N GLY A 167 11.82 12.00 10.78
CA GLY A 167 10.97 10.98 10.19
C GLY A 167 11.13 9.60 10.84
N VAL A 168 12.38 9.21 11.15
CA VAL A 168 12.63 7.98 11.94
C VAL A 168 11.98 8.07 13.32
N LEU A 169 12.10 9.20 14.03
CA LEU A 169 11.43 9.37 15.33
C LEU A 169 9.90 9.32 15.23
N THR A 170 9.31 9.84 14.16
CA THR A 170 7.87 9.71 13.93
C THR A 170 7.47 8.24 13.75
N LEU A 171 8.23 7.46 12.96
CA LEU A 171 7.99 6.03 12.81
C LEU A 171 8.12 5.28 14.15
N ILE A 172 9.13 5.63 14.95
CA ILE A 172 9.34 5.07 16.29
C ILE A 172 8.14 5.36 17.20
N ASN A 173 7.63 6.59 17.18
CA ASN A 173 6.46 6.95 17.96
C ASN A 173 5.23 6.19 17.46
N MET A 174 5.05 6.03 16.14
CA MET A 174 3.94 5.22 15.59
C MET A 174 4.03 3.74 16.02
N ILE A 175 5.24 3.18 16.11
CA ILE A 175 5.47 1.83 16.63
C ILE A 175 5.12 1.74 18.12
N ASN A 176 5.54 2.72 18.93
CA ASN A 176 5.40 2.68 20.39
C ASN A 176 4.01 3.12 20.88
N GLU A 177 3.37 4.05 20.17
CA GLU A 177 2.03 4.59 20.47
C GLU A 177 0.92 3.81 19.76
N GLY A 178 1.28 2.96 18.80
CA GLY A 178 0.37 2.01 18.16
C GLY A 178 -0.09 0.99 19.18
N ASP A 179 -1.17 1.27 19.89
CA ASP A 179 -1.82 0.37 20.84
C ASP A 179 -2.49 -0.79 20.09
N ILE A 180 -1.66 -1.70 19.57
CA ILE A 180 -2.07 -2.92 18.88
C ILE A 180 -1.73 -4.10 19.79
N GLN A 181 -2.67 -4.46 20.66
CA GLN A 181 -2.58 -5.54 21.63
C GLN A 181 -3.07 -6.88 21.05
N GLY A 182 -3.78 -6.87 19.92
CA GLY A 182 -4.27 -8.11 19.31
C GLY A 182 -5.01 -7.97 17.98
N TYR A 183 -5.55 -9.09 17.52
CA TYR A 183 -6.20 -9.28 16.23
C TYR A 183 -7.31 -8.26 15.97
N GLU A 184 -8.22 -8.06 16.92
CA GLU A 184 -9.39 -7.19 16.73
C GLU A 184 -8.96 -5.71 16.58
N GLU A 185 -7.92 -5.28 17.29
CA GLU A 185 -7.38 -3.93 17.17
C GLU A 185 -6.64 -3.75 15.84
N LEU A 186 -5.85 -4.74 15.42
CA LEU A 186 -5.18 -4.72 14.11
C LEU A 186 -6.18 -4.65 12.95
N VAL A 187 -7.31 -5.35 13.05
CA VAL A 187 -8.39 -5.34 12.05
C VAL A 187 -9.06 -3.97 11.95
N ASN A 188 -9.34 -3.35 13.10
CA ASN A 188 -10.11 -2.11 13.14
C ASN A 188 -9.25 -0.85 13.17
N SER A 189 -7.92 -1.01 13.18
CA SER A 189 -6.99 0.12 13.27
C SER A 189 -7.10 1.04 12.04
N PRO A 190 -7.24 2.37 12.27
CA PRO A 190 -7.25 3.36 11.20
C PRO A 190 -5.85 3.66 10.65
N LEU A 191 -4.79 3.12 11.26
CA LEU A 191 -3.40 3.34 10.85
C LEU A 191 -3.06 2.66 9.51
N PHE A 192 -3.93 1.77 9.02
CA PHE A 192 -3.72 1.01 7.80
C PHE A 192 -4.86 1.22 6.81
N PRO A 193 -4.59 1.06 5.50
CA PRO A 193 -5.64 1.05 4.48
C PRO A 193 -6.72 -0.01 4.77
N PHE A 194 -7.99 0.37 4.61
CA PHE A 194 -9.14 -0.50 4.90
C PHE A 194 -9.19 -1.77 4.04
N ASN A 195 -8.58 -1.73 2.85
CA ASN A 195 -8.53 -2.85 1.91
C ASN A 195 -7.40 -3.84 2.19
N TRP A 196 -6.49 -3.55 3.12
CA TRP A 196 -5.39 -4.46 3.45
C TRP A 196 -5.87 -5.62 4.31
N SER A 197 -5.48 -6.84 3.91
CA SER A 197 -5.66 -8.04 4.72
C SER A 197 -4.85 -7.95 6.02
N ILE A 198 -5.26 -8.73 7.01
CA ILE A 198 -4.59 -8.77 8.32
C ILE A 198 -3.14 -9.22 8.20
N GLU A 199 -2.89 -10.24 7.37
CA GLU A 199 -1.53 -10.71 7.07
C GLU A 199 -0.67 -9.60 6.48
N LYS A 200 -1.23 -8.77 5.58
CA LYS A 200 -0.52 -7.64 5.00
C LYS A 200 -0.22 -6.55 6.01
N ARG A 201 -1.18 -6.22 6.89
CA ARG A 201 -0.99 -5.24 7.99
C ARG A 201 0.12 -5.69 8.95
N LEU A 202 0.08 -6.95 9.38
CA LEU A 202 1.11 -7.53 10.23
C LEU A 202 2.48 -7.53 9.52
N LYS A 203 2.52 -7.89 8.24
CA LYS A 203 3.74 -7.87 7.44
C LYS A 203 4.31 -6.45 7.26
N PHE A 204 3.43 -5.45 7.18
CA PHE A 204 3.84 -4.05 7.17
C PHE A 204 4.44 -3.62 8.51
N LEU A 205 3.89 -4.05 9.65
CA LEU A 205 4.50 -3.79 10.96
C LEU A 205 5.92 -4.36 11.07
N HIS A 206 6.13 -5.59 10.59
CA HIS A 206 7.48 -6.17 10.49
C HIS A 206 8.39 -5.36 9.56
N PHE A 207 7.87 -4.89 8.42
CA PHE A 207 8.60 -4.04 7.48
C PHE A 207 9.04 -2.70 8.11
N VAL A 208 8.15 -1.99 8.79
CA VAL A 208 8.48 -0.70 9.43
C VAL A 208 9.53 -0.90 10.52
N MET A 209 9.40 -1.95 11.32
CA MET A 209 10.40 -2.29 12.33
C MET A 209 11.78 -2.58 11.71
N ALA A 210 11.82 -3.41 10.66
CA ALA A 210 13.03 -3.72 9.91
C ALA A 210 13.65 -2.47 9.25
N PHE A 211 12.81 -1.56 8.77
CA PHE A 211 13.23 -0.31 8.17
C PHE A 211 13.88 0.60 9.20
N VAL A 212 13.23 0.85 10.33
CA VAL A 212 13.74 1.68 11.42
C VAL A 212 15.05 1.11 11.98
N GLN A 213 15.17 -0.22 12.07
CA GLN A 213 16.40 -0.92 12.41
C GLN A 213 17.58 -0.57 11.50
N LEU A 214 17.36 -0.50 10.19
CA LEU A 214 18.41 -0.12 9.25
C LEU A 214 18.67 1.37 9.25
N ALA A 215 17.62 2.19 9.23
CA ALA A 215 17.73 3.65 9.22
C ALA A 215 18.43 4.20 10.48
N GLY A 216 18.31 3.52 11.62
CA GLY A 216 19.05 3.90 12.83
C GLY A 216 20.57 3.64 12.75
N ASN A 217 20.99 2.67 11.94
CA ASN A 217 22.37 2.15 11.91
C ASN A 217 23.14 2.46 10.61
N LYS A 218 22.44 2.82 9.54
CA LYS A 218 23.01 3.09 8.22
C LYS A 218 22.46 4.38 7.65
N THR A 219 23.33 5.16 7.03
CA THR A 219 22.93 6.38 6.29
C THR A 219 22.22 6.05 4.98
N ASN A 220 22.58 4.93 4.34
CA ASN A 220 22.02 4.46 3.08
C ASN A 220 21.88 2.93 3.08
N PHE A 221 20.79 2.40 2.53
CA PHE A 221 20.53 0.97 2.37
C PHE A 221 19.54 0.68 1.23
N ASP A 222 19.65 -0.49 0.60
CA ASP A 222 18.74 -0.95 -0.46
C ASP A 222 17.49 -1.65 0.09
N TRP A 223 16.42 -1.65 -0.70
CA TRP A 223 15.16 -2.36 -0.42
C TRP A 223 15.36 -3.81 0.07
N LYS A 224 16.24 -4.58 -0.60
CA LYS A 224 16.47 -5.99 -0.28
C LYS A 224 17.15 -6.19 1.07
N GLU A 225 17.90 -5.18 1.54
CA GLU A 225 18.59 -5.25 2.83
C GLU A 225 17.59 -5.27 3.98
N ILE A 226 16.43 -4.62 3.84
CA ILE A 226 15.38 -4.54 4.87
C ILE A 226 14.95 -5.95 5.28
N GLY A 227 14.51 -6.77 4.32
CA GLY A 227 14.09 -8.15 4.59
C GLY A 227 15.26 -9.07 4.93
N ALA A 228 16.42 -8.89 4.29
CA ALA A 228 17.59 -9.73 4.55
C ALA A 228 18.12 -9.58 5.99
N ASN A 229 18.18 -8.34 6.49
CA ASN A 229 18.66 -8.05 7.83
C ASN A 229 17.66 -8.49 8.91
N TYR A 230 16.36 -8.36 8.63
CA TYR A 230 15.30 -8.70 9.58
C TYR A 230 15.11 -10.20 9.77
N TYR A 231 14.96 -10.95 8.67
CA TYR A 231 14.64 -12.38 8.74
C TYR A 231 15.86 -13.29 8.81
N GLN A 232 17.04 -12.83 8.36
CA GLN A 232 18.32 -13.57 8.40
C GLN A 232 18.24 -15.01 7.87
N ALA A 233 17.33 -15.25 6.92
CA ALA A 233 17.04 -16.57 6.35
C ALA A 233 17.07 -16.54 4.83
N ILE A 234 17.24 -17.72 4.21
CA ILE A 234 17.15 -17.87 2.76
C ILE A 234 15.77 -17.40 2.31
N GLY A 235 15.72 -16.42 1.40
CA GLY A 235 14.47 -15.82 0.91
C GLY A 235 14.06 -14.53 1.64
N GLY A 236 14.66 -14.22 2.79
CA GLY A 236 14.34 -13.02 3.60
C GLY A 236 14.39 -11.71 2.82
N SER A 237 15.36 -11.57 1.89
CA SER A 237 15.52 -10.38 1.04
C SER A 237 14.35 -10.10 0.07
N LYS A 238 13.43 -11.06 -0.09
CA LYS A 238 12.28 -10.96 -0.99
C LYS A 238 10.95 -10.93 -0.25
N GLU A 239 10.96 -11.05 1.08
CA GLU A 239 9.74 -11.17 1.87
C GLU A 239 8.78 -10.02 1.62
N PHE A 240 9.28 -8.80 1.46
CA PHE A 240 8.46 -7.62 1.26
C PHE A 240 8.16 -7.29 -0.21
N ASP A 241 8.78 -7.98 -1.19
CA ASP A 241 8.74 -7.60 -2.62
C ASP A 241 7.33 -7.51 -3.18
N LEU A 242 6.43 -8.40 -2.73
CA LEU A 242 5.03 -8.45 -3.20
C LEU A 242 4.27 -7.14 -2.95
N TYR A 243 4.64 -6.38 -1.92
CA TYR A 243 3.92 -5.18 -1.48
C TYR A 243 4.77 -3.92 -1.52
N LYS A 244 5.88 -3.93 -2.27
CA LYS A 244 6.90 -2.86 -2.24
C LYS A 244 6.33 -1.45 -2.37
N GLU A 245 5.59 -1.16 -3.43
CA GLU A 245 5.08 0.19 -3.71
C GLU A 245 4.11 0.67 -2.62
N GLU A 246 3.19 -0.19 -2.20
CA GLU A 246 2.21 0.13 -1.16
C GLU A 246 2.85 0.30 0.23
N PHE A 247 3.89 -0.48 0.54
CA PHE A 247 4.62 -0.38 1.80
C PHE A 247 5.45 0.91 1.85
N ILE A 248 6.05 1.33 0.73
CA ILE A 248 6.77 2.60 0.69
C ILE A 248 5.81 3.76 0.85
N ALA A 249 4.69 3.77 0.10
CA ALA A 249 3.71 4.84 0.21
C ALA A 249 3.16 4.97 1.64
N GLN A 250 2.84 3.85 2.30
CA GLN A 250 2.34 3.86 3.68
C GLN A 250 3.42 4.26 4.69
N LEU A 251 4.68 3.89 4.46
CA LEU A 251 5.82 4.30 5.28
C LEU A 251 6.05 5.81 5.17
N GLU A 252 5.99 6.37 3.97
CA GLU A 252 6.16 7.81 3.73
C GLU A 252 5.04 8.62 4.37
N ASP A 253 3.81 8.10 4.33
CA ASP A 253 2.67 8.66 5.07
C ASP A 253 2.91 8.61 6.58
N TRP A 254 3.35 7.47 7.14
CA TRP A 254 3.66 7.41 8.59
C TRP A 254 4.83 8.32 8.98
N ALA A 255 5.89 8.39 8.16
CA ALA A 255 7.08 9.18 8.44
C ALA A 255 6.91 10.67 8.12
N GLN A 256 5.85 11.04 7.39
CA GLN A 256 5.59 12.38 6.88
C GLN A 256 6.79 12.95 6.09
N CYS A 257 7.52 12.08 5.41
CA CYS A 257 8.63 12.42 4.53
C CYS A 257 8.96 11.27 3.56
N PRO A 258 9.60 11.57 2.42
CA PRO A 258 9.95 10.54 1.44
C PRO A 258 10.98 9.53 1.98
N ALA A 259 10.89 8.27 1.56
CA ALA A 259 11.72 7.18 2.08
C ALA A 259 13.22 7.36 1.74
N ASP A 260 13.54 8.06 0.65
CA ASP A 260 14.92 8.41 0.29
C ASP A 260 15.59 9.30 1.34
N THR A 261 14.83 10.19 1.99
CA THR A 261 15.32 11.05 3.07
C THR A 261 15.64 10.28 4.36
N LEU A 262 15.11 9.05 4.48
CA LEU A 262 15.34 8.14 5.59
C LEU A 262 16.47 7.12 5.33
N GLY A 263 17.17 7.25 4.20
CA GLY A 263 18.30 6.38 3.84
C GLY A 263 17.95 5.23 2.90
N LEU A 264 16.70 5.10 2.43
CA LEU A 264 16.37 4.11 1.40
C LEU A 264 16.93 4.56 0.05
N THR A 265 18.13 4.08 -0.28
CA THR A 265 18.75 4.34 -1.58
C THR A 265 18.16 3.41 -2.62
N SER A 266 17.57 4.01 -3.65
CA SER A 266 17.16 3.36 -4.90
C SER A 266 16.08 2.28 -4.74
N LEU A 267 14.93 2.54 -5.35
CA LEU A 267 13.95 1.49 -5.68
C LEU A 267 14.41 0.58 -6.84
N GLY A 268 15.71 0.57 -7.16
CA GLY A 268 16.25 0.01 -8.39
C GLY A 268 16.11 0.94 -9.60
N LYS A 269 15.71 2.21 -9.40
CA LYS A 269 15.51 3.20 -10.47
C LYS A 269 16.53 4.32 -10.32
N ILE A 270 17.57 4.29 -11.14
CA ILE A 270 18.48 5.42 -11.33
C ILE A 270 17.66 6.56 -11.93
N THR A 271 17.55 7.68 -11.22
CA THR A 271 16.81 8.83 -11.76
C THR A 271 17.77 9.76 -12.51
N PRO A 272 17.59 9.95 -13.83
CA PRO A 272 18.38 10.91 -14.58
C PRO A 272 17.90 12.35 -14.33
N LEU A 273 18.86 13.26 -14.30
CA LEU A 273 18.66 14.70 -14.45
C LEU A 273 19.25 15.08 -15.81
N TYR A 274 18.39 15.44 -16.76
CA TYR A 274 18.80 15.74 -18.12
C TYR A 274 19.28 17.18 -18.26
N PHE A 275 20.34 17.40 -19.04
CA PHE A 275 20.88 18.73 -19.26
C PHE A 275 21.64 18.83 -20.59
N SER A 276 21.93 20.05 -21.03
CA SER A 276 22.91 20.33 -22.08
C SER A 276 23.63 21.64 -21.80
N GLY A 277 24.94 21.64 -21.97
CA GLY A 277 25.83 22.75 -21.60
C GLY A 277 27.00 22.27 -20.76
N HIS A 278 27.85 23.21 -20.36
CA HIS A 278 29.02 22.88 -19.56
C HIS A 278 28.63 22.56 -18.11
N ILE A 279 29.01 21.39 -17.60
CA ILE A 279 28.97 21.04 -16.18
C ILE A 279 30.30 20.35 -15.85
N ALA A 280 30.95 20.75 -14.76
CA ALA A 280 32.18 20.13 -14.27
C ALA A 280 31.97 19.68 -12.82
N GLY A 281 32.28 18.43 -12.54
CA GLY A 281 32.46 17.88 -11.19
C GLY A 281 33.91 17.47 -10.97
N ARG A 282 34.18 16.79 -9.86
CA ARG A 282 35.50 16.22 -9.53
C ARG A 282 35.80 15.00 -10.40
N PHE A 283 34.78 14.21 -10.73
CA PHE A 283 34.95 12.94 -11.44
C PHE A 283 34.63 13.02 -12.93
N SER A 284 33.87 14.03 -13.35
CA SER A 284 33.39 14.15 -14.72
C SER A 284 33.32 15.60 -15.19
N THR A 285 33.46 15.82 -16.49
CA THR A 285 33.27 17.13 -17.11
C THR A 285 32.53 16.95 -18.43
N TYR A 286 31.46 17.72 -18.58
CA TYR A 286 30.57 17.75 -19.72
C TYR A 286 30.74 19.07 -20.46
N GLN A 287 30.72 19.00 -21.79
CA GLN A 287 30.91 20.14 -22.67
C GLN A 287 29.60 20.45 -23.42
N PHE A 288 29.54 21.61 -24.07
CA PHE A 288 28.42 21.94 -24.95
C PHE A 288 28.27 20.87 -26.05
N GLY A 289 27.04 20.44 -26.30
CA GLY A 289 26.76 19.39 -27.28
C GLY A 289 25.42 18.70 -27.03
N PRO A 290 25.32 17.37 -27.27
CA PRO A 290 24.06 16.63 -27.12
C PRO A 290 23.54 16.66 -25.68
N VAL A 291 22.31 16.20 -25.49
CA VAL A 291 21.73 16.05 -24.15
C VAL A 291 22.50 14.99 -23.36
N HIS A 292 22.88 15.35 -22.15
CA HIS A 292 23.52 14.51 -21.15
C HIS A 292 22.56 14.24 -19.99
N ALA A 293 22.92 13.28 -19.12
CA ALA A 293 22.18 12.99 -17.90
C ALA A 293 23.14 12.75 -16.73
N LEU A 294 22.84 13.34 -15.58
CA LEU A 294 23.43 12.96 -14.30
C LEU A 294 22.49 12.03 -13.56
N THR A 295 23.03 10.99 -12.94
CA THR A 295 22.24 10.13 -12.04
C THR A 295 22.14 10.79 -10.66
N ASP A 296 21.05 10.54 -9.94
CA ASP A 296 20.93 10.83 -8.51
C ASP A 296 22.15 10.43 -7.67
N LEU A 297 22.73 9.24 -7.90
CA LEU A 297 23.97 8.80 -7.23
C LEU A 297 25.15 9.73 -7.50
N ALA A 298 25.44 9.99 -8.78
CA ALA A 298 26.52 10.91 -9.18
C ALA A 298 26.35 12.33 -8.62
N ILE A 299 25.11 12.83 -8.50
CA ILE A 299 24.80 14.13 -7.86
C ILE A 299 25.10 14.09 -6.36
N VAL A 300 24.92 12.93 -5.71
CA VAL A 300 25.18 12.79 -4.28
C VAL A 300 26.68 12.75 -3.98
N GLU A 301 27.44 12.03 -4.80
CA GLU A 301 28.87 11.74 -4.60
C GLU A 301 29.82 12.83 -5.10
N ASP A 302 29.38 13.69 -6.02
CA ASP A 302 30.20 14.76 -6.60
C ASP A 302 29.69 16.17 -6.22
N GLU A 303 30.51 17.17 -6.54
CA GLU A 303 30.18 18.58 -6.42
C GLU A 303 30.29 19.25 -7.79
N TYR A 304 29.13 19.54 -8.38
CA TYR A 304 29.07 20.14 -9.71
C TYR A 304 29.13 21.67 -9.68
N CYS A 305 29.79 22.23 -10.69
CA CYS A 305 29.82 23.65 -11.02
C CYS A 305 29.70 23.85 -12.54
N THR A 306 29.50 25.09 -12.97
CA THR A 306 29.49 25.48 -14.38
C THR A 306 30.24 26.79 -14.61
N ASN A 307 30.80 26.95 -15.81
CA ASN A 307 31.40 28.19 -16.29
C ASN A 307 30.41 29.05 -17.08
N THR A 308 29.16 28.61 -17.22
CA THR A 308 28.09 29.37 -17.88
C THR A 308 27.64 30.53 -17.02
N SER A 309 27.18 31.62 -17.65
CA SER A 309 26.60 32.77 -16.95
C SER A 309 25.08 32.65 -16.78
N ILE A 310 24.43 31.82 -17.61
CA ILE A 310 22.97 31.69 -17.67
C ILE A 310 22.60 30.24 -17.39
N LEU A 311 21.64 30.04 -16.48
CA LEU A 311 21.05 28.73 -16.21
C LEU A 311 19.57 28.75 -16.61
N TRP A 312 19.18 27.85 -17.49
CA TRP A 312 17.79 27.58 -17.84
C TRP A 312 17.31 26.36 -17.05
N LEU A 313 16.20 26.54 -16.35
CA LEU A 313 15.50 25.49 -15.62
C LEU A 313 14.16 25.26 -16.31
N VAL A 314 14.04 24.13 -16.99
CA VAL A 314 12.86 23.81 -17.79
C VAL A 314 12.14 22.58 -17.25
N GLU A 315 10.83 22.57 -17.33
CA GLU A 315 10.04 21.38 -16.98
C GLU A 315 10.14 20.32 -18.08
N ASN A 316 9.82 20.70 -19.32
CA ASN A 316 9.60 19.77 -20.43
C ASN A 316 10.90 19.39 -21.18
N ARG A 317 11.06 18.10 -21.47
CA ARG A 317 12.16 17.57 -22.30
C ARG A 317 12.13 18.11 -23.74
N SER A 318 10.96 18.47 -24.27
CA SER A 318 10.81 19.06 -25.60
C SER A 318 11.60 20.38 -25.72
N ILE A 319 11.55 21.22 -24.69
CA ILE A 319 12.29 22.48 -24.62
C ILE A 319 13.80 22.21 -24.56
N LEU A 320 14.23 21.32 -23.66
CA LEU A 320 15.64 20.92 -23.54
C LEU A 320 16.19 20.41 -24.88
N THR A 321 15.51 19.45 -25.49
CA THR A 321 15.96 18.84 -26.75
C THR A 321 15.96 19.84 -27.90
N ARG A 322 14.96 20.73 -27.99
CA ARG A 322 14.88 21.75 -29.04
C ARG A 322 16.01 22.78 -28.92
N MET A 323 16.31 23.26 -27.71
CA MET A 323 17.40 24.20 -27.46
C MET A 323 18.78 23.56 -27.63
N ALA A 324 18.95 22.30 -27.20
CA ALA A 324 20.19 21.55 -27.39
C ALA A 324 20.48 21.21 -28.86
N ALA A 325 19.43 20.97 -29.65
CA ALA A 325 19.56 20.71 -31.09
C ALA A 325 19.94 21.98 -31.89
N GLU A 326 19.72 23.16 -31.32
CA GLU A 326 20.04 24.42 -32.00
C GLU A 326 21.54 24.66 -32.03
N LYS A 327 22.07 24.78 -33.26
CA LYS A 327 23.51 24.76 -33.49
C LYS A 327 24.20 25.92 -32.77
N ASN A 328 25.15 25.58 -31.90
CA ASN A 328 25.99 26.50 -31.11
C ASN A 328 25.23 27.48 -30.19
N PHE A 329 23.90 27.45 -30.11
CA PHE A 329 23.13 28.44 -29.35
C PHE A 329 23.57 28.50 -27.88
N LEU A 330 23.59 27.36 -27.18
CA LEU A 330 23.96 27.29 -25.77
C LEU A 330 25.41 27.76 -25.52
N LYS A 331 26.31 27.49 -26.47
CA LYS A 331 27.71 27.92 -26.40
C LYS A 331 27.85 29.43 -26.61
N GLU A 332 27.19 29.98 -27.63
CA GLU A 332 27.20 31.41 -27.95
C GLU A 332 26.50 32.25 -26.87
N ALA A 333 25.41 31.72 -26.31
CA ALA A 333 24.66 32.35 -25.23
C ALA A 333 25.26 32.09 -23.83
N ASN A 334 26.40 31.38 -23.74
CA ASN A 334 27.03 30.95 -22.49
C ASN A 334 26.00 30.40 -21.47
N SER A 335 25.17 29.49 -21.93
CA SER A 335 23.98 28.98 -21.25
C SER A 335 24.09 27.49 -20.95
N LEU A 336 23.64 27.10 -19.76
CA LEU A 336 23.38 25.72 -19.35
C LEU A 336 21.87 25.53 -19.27
N ILE A 337 21.32 24.46 -19.84
CA ILE A 337 19.91 24.10 -19.69
C ILE A 337 19.77 22.78 -18.93
N LEU A 338 18.87 22.75 -17.96
CA LEU A 338 18.55 21.64 -17.08
C LEU A 338 17.05 21.37 -17.11
N CYS A 339 16.68 20.11 -17.30
CA CYS A 339 15.29 19.67 -17.37
C CYS A 339 14.91 18.89 -16.11
N ALA A 340 13.90 19.39 -15.38
CA ALA A 340 13.35 18.75 -14.19
C ALA A 340 12.54 17.50 -14.52
N ASP A 341 11.89 17.47 -15.71
CA ASP A 341 11.09 16.34 -16.17
C ASP A 341 9.93 16.02 -15.20
N GLY A 342 9.15 17.06 -14.88
CA GLY A 342 8.10 17.07 -13.86
C GLY A 342 8.56 17.67 -12.53
N HIS A 343 7.93 17.24 -11.44
CA HIS A 343 8.25 17.69 -10.07
C HIS A 343 9.70 17.40 -9.65
N LEU A 344 10.27 18.33 -8.87
CA LEU A 344 11.65 18.26 -8.42
C LEU A 344 11.84 17.16 -7.39
N ARG A 345 12.75 16.24 -7.70
CA ARG A 345 13.27 15.29 -6.72
C ARG A 345 14.39 15.89 -5.88
N THR A 346 14.71 15.22 -4.77
CA THR A 346 15.79 15.61 -3.86
C THR A 346 17.13 15.80 -4.58
N SER A 347 17.48 14.89 -5.50
CA SER A 347 18.72 14.98 -6.29
C SER A 347 18.71 16.15 -7.27
N HIS A 348 17.60 16.42 -7.95
CA HIS A 348 17.45 17.58 -8.84
C HIS A 348 17.68 18.87 -8.07
N ARG A 349 17.00 19.02 -6.92
CA ARG A 349 17.15 20.17 -6.02
C ARG A 349 18.60 20.34 -5.57
N LYS A 350 19.25 19.26 -5.13
CA LYS A 350 20.66 19.26 -4.72
C LYS A 350 21.59 19.71 -5.86
N CYS A 351 21.39 19.20 -7.09
CA CYS A 351 22.21 19.61 -8.24
C CYS A 351 22.04 21.09 -8.58
N ILE A 352 20.79 21.58 -8.62
CA ILE A 352 20.50 23.01 -8.89
C ILE A 352 21.18 23.88 -7.83
N GLN A 353 21.06 23.51 -6.55
CA GLN A 353 21.70 24.21 -5.44
C GLN A 353 23.23 24.20 -5.54
N GLN A 354 23.85 23.07 -5.89
CA GLN A 354 25.29 22.98 -6.13
C GLN A 354 25.73 23.93 -7.24
N LEU A 355 25.04 23.92 -8.39
CA LEU A 355 25.37 24.78 -9.52
C LEU A 355 25.23 26.26 -9.17
N VAL A 356 24.15 26.65 -8.49
CA VAL A 356 23.93 28.05 -8.06
C VAL A 356 24.96 28.48 -7.02
N LYS A 357 25.36 27.59 -6.11
CA LYS A 357 26.35 27.88 -5.06
C LYS A 357 27.77 27.99 -5.58
N ASN A 358 28.16 27.04 -6.41
CA ASN A 358 29.55 26.79 -6.81
C ASN A 358 29.94 27.53 -8.10
N SER A 359 28.99 28.22 -8.74
CA SER A 359 29.19 28.87 -10.04
C SER A 359 28.89 30.37 -9.99
N SER A 360 29.36 31.12 -10.99
CA SER A 360 29.10 32.55 -11.13
C SER A 360 27.97 32.85 -12.11
N LEU A 361 26.77 32.37 -11.78
CA LEU A 361 25.57 32.62 -12.59
C LEU A 361 25.12 34.08 -12.43
N SER A 362 24.90 34.78 -13.55
CA SER A 362 24.32 36.13 -13.55
C SER A 362 22.80 36.09 -13.53
N GLN A 363 22.19 35.11 -14.19
CA GLN A 363 20.74 34.96 -14.27
C GLN A 363 20.29 33.49 -14.34
N VAL A 364 19.08 33.25 -13.85
CA VAL A 364 18.37 31.97 -13.95
C VAL A 364 17.04 32.20 -14.63
N ILE A 365 16.73 31.42 -15.66
CA ILE A 365 15.47 31.51 -16.40
C ILE A 365 14.68 30.24 -16.13
N ILE A 366 13.48 30.38 -15.57
CA ILE A 366 12.57 29.28 -15.25
C ILE A 366 11.47 29.24 -16.31
N TRP A 367 11.25 28.06 -16.88
CA TRP A 367 10.21 27.83 -17.88
C TRP A 367 9.50 26.50 -17.65
N SER A 368 8.30 26.57 -17.11
CA SER A 368 7.40 25.44 -16.89
C SER A 368 6.23 25.45 -17.88
N ASP A 369 5.46 24.38 -17.85
CA ASP A 369 4.20 24.28 -18.57
C ASP A 369 3.18 25.28 -17.97
N TYR A 370 2.20 25.70 -18.78
CA TYR A 370 1.25 26.75 -18.40
C TYR A 370 -0.05 26.19 -17.82
N ASP A 371 0.07 25.19 -16.96
CA ASP A 371 -1.04 24.51 -16.28
C ASP A 371 -0.88 24.59 -14.74
N PRO A 372 -1.82 24.05 -13.95
CA PRO A 372 -1.71 24.08 -12.49
C PRO A 372 -0.46 23.39 -11.94
N ASP A 373 -0.01 22.30 -12.55
CA ASP A 373 1.16 21.54 -12.07
C ASP A 373 2.45 22.29 -12.43
N GLY A 374 2.52 22.87 -13.63
CA GLY A 374 3.63 23.71 -14.06
C GLY A 374 3.83 24.95 -13.17
N LEU A 375 2.76 25.53 -12.60
CA LEU A 375 2.89 26.60 -11.59
C LEU A 375 3.56 26.08 -10.30
N ILE A 376 3.21 24.87 -9.85
CA ILE A 376 3.83 24.23 -8.68
C ILE A 376 5.31 23.94 -8.96
N ILE A 377 5.62 23.40 -10.15
CA ILE A 377 7.01 23.10 -10.56
C ILE A 377 7.85 24.37 -10.66
N ALA A 378 7.30 25.46 -11.23
CA ALA A 378 7.97 26.75 -11.27
C ALA A 378 8.32 27.27 -9.88
N ARG A 379 7.43 27.05 -8.89
CA ARG A 379 7.68 27.38 -7.49
C ARG A 379 8.80 26.53 -6.89
N GLU A 380 8.76 25.21 -7.11
CA GLU A 380 9.79 24.30 -6.62
C GLU A 380 11.19 24.66 -7.17
N LEU A 381 11.27 25.00 -8.46
CA LEU A 381 12.49 25.48 -9.11
C LEU A 381 12.98 26.80 -8.50
N TYR A 382 12.07 27.75 -8.30
CA TYR A 382 12.38 29.03 -7.66
C TYR A 382 12.94 28.87 -6.24
N GLU A 383 12.31 28.02 -5.43
CA GLU A 383 12.76 27.71 -4.08
C GLU A 383 14.13 27.00 -4.09
N ALA A 384 14.36 26.08 -5.04
CA ALA A 384 15.65 25.40 -5.18
C ALA A 384 16.80 26.39 -5.45
N VAL A 385 16.55 27.45 -6.23
CA VAL A 385 17.54 28.49 -6.54
C VAL A 385 17.75 29.41 -5.35
N THR A 386 16.68 29.97 -4.79
CA THR A 386 16.74 31.04 -3.78
C THR A 386 17.25 30.60 -2.40
N GLN A 387 17.23 29.30 -2.09
CA GLN A 387 17.73 28.78 -0.82
C GLN A 387 19.25 28.97 -0.60
N VAL A 388 20.03 29.20 -1.67
CA VAL A 388 21.50 29.29 -1.58
C VAL A 388 22.00 30.69 -1.91
N ARG A 389 21.54 31.24 -3.04
CA ARG A 389 21.90 32.55 -3.55
C ARG A 389 20.76 33.04 -4.44
N SER A 390 20.58 34.35 -4.54
CA SER A 390 19.58 34.95 -5.44
C SER A 390 20.25 35.57 -6.66
N PRO A 391 20.55 34.80 -7.73
CA PRO A 391 20.83 35.38 -9.04
C PRO A 391 19.61 36.15 -9.54
N HIS A 392 19.74 36.88 -10.66
CA HIS A 392 18.57 37.50 -11.27
C HIS A 392 17.66 36.42 -11.88
N ILE A 393 16.46 36.22 -11.32
CA ILE A 393 15.53 35.16 -11.73
C ILE A 393 14.47 35.73 -12.67
N LYS A 394 14.20 34.99 -13.74
CA LYS A 394 13.22 35.32 -14.77
C LYS A 394 12.27 34.15 -14.97
N TRP A 395 11.01 34.45 -15.25
CA TRP A 395 10.00 33.48 -15.67
C TRP A 395 9.45 33.84 -17.04
N ILE A 396 9.25 32.82 -17.88
CA ILE A 396 8.62 32.98 -19.18
C ILE A 396 7.12 32.82 -19.02
N THR A 397 6.34 33.82 -19.42
CA THR A 397 4.87 33.80 -19.34
C THR A 397 4.24 33.09 -20.55
N PRO A 398 2.94 32.73 -20.50
CA PRO A 398 2.24 32.15 -21.65
C PRO A 398 2.23 33.04 -22.90
N GLN A 399 2.36 34.36 -22.71
CA GLN A 399 2.44 35.35 -23.79
C GLN A 399 3.88 35.55 -24.31
N LEU A 400 4.83 34.71 -23.89
CA LEU A 400 6.25 34.79 -24.24
C LEU A 400 6.94 36.08 -23.77
N ASP A 401 6.42 36.67 -22.70
CA ASP A 401 7.03 37.80 -22.00
C ASP A 401 7.83 37.32 -20.79
N VAL A 402 8.65 38.22 -20.22
CA VAL A 402 9.50 37.93 -19.06
C VAL A 402 8.97 38.67 -17.85
N ILE A 403 8.78 37.93 -16.75
CA ILE A 403 8.53 38.49 -15.42
C ILE A 403 9.76 38.20 -14.55
N THR A 404 10.13 39.13 -13.67
CA THR A 404 11.33 39.04 -12.79
C THR A 404 11.00 39.00 -11.30
N ASN A 405 9.71 38.99 -10.95
CA ASN A 405 9.23 38.92 -9.58
C ASN A 405 8.26 37.73 -9.44
N TRP A 406 8.53 36.87 -8.45
CA TRP A 406 7.71 35.68 -8.21
C TRP A 406 6.23 35.99 -7.96
N GLN A 407 5.92 36.99 -7.13
CA GLN A 407 4.53 37.32 -6.79
C GLN A 407 3.78 37.79 -8.04
N GLN A 408 4.41 38.61 -8.88
CA GLN A 408 3.83 39.03 -10.15
C GLN A 408 3.61 37.86 -11.11
N TYR A 409 4.54 36.91 -11.17
CA TYR A 409 4.40 35.72 -12.00
C TYR A 409 3.28 34.80 -11.49
N GLU A 410 3.21 34.56 -10.18
CA GLU A 410 2.17 33.75 -9.54
C GLU A 410 0.79 34.36 -9.74
N GLU A 411 0.62 35.67 -9.54
CA GLU A 411 -0.63 36.39 -9.81
C GLU A 411 -1.03 36.29 -11.28
N HIS A 412 -0.06 36.47 -12.20
CA HIS A 412 -0.29 36.37 -13.65
C HIS A 412 -0.74 34.97 -14.06
N MET A 413 -0.07 33.92 -13.55
CA MET A 413 -0.42 32.53 -13.81
C MET A 413 -1.78 32.16 -13.22
N VAL A 414 -2.08 32.55 -11.98
CA VAL A 414 -3.39 32.30 -11.36
C VAL A 414 -4.51 33.00 -12.13
N ALA A 415 -4.28 34.22 -12.63
CA ALA A 415 -5.24 34.92 -13.47
C ALA A 415 -5.43 34.22 -14.83
N PHE A 416 -4.34 33.79 -15.46
CA PHE A 416 -4.33 33.05 -16.72
C PHE A 416 -5.11 31.73 -16.62
N LEU A 417 -4.81 30.91 -15.61
CA LEU A 417 -5.44 29.61 -15.36
C LEU A 417 -6.94 29.70 -15.08
N LYS A 418 -7.42 30.84 -14.55
CA LYS A 418 -8.86 31.09 -14.35
C LYS A 418 -9.61 31.42 -15.63
N GLN A 419 -8.91 31.94 -16.65
CA GLN A 419 -9.52 32.48 -17.87
C GLN A 419 -9.49 31.50 -19.06
N GLN A 420 -8.58 30.52 -19.08
CA GLN A 420 -8.46 29.56 -20.18
C GLN A 420 -8.46 28.11 -19.68
N MET A 421 -9.48 27.34 -20.07
CA MET A 421 -9.60 25.89 -19.84
C MET A 421 -9.42 25.09 -21.14
N VAL A 422 -8.49 25.49 -22.01
CA VAL A 422 -8.22 24.79 -23.28
C VAL A 422 -6.75 24.42 -23.35
N GLU A 423 -6.48 23.16 -23.72
CA GLU A 423 -5.15 22.64 -24.07
C GLU A 423 -4.49 23.56 -25.09
N GLN A 424 -3.39 24.22 -24.70
CA GLN A 424 -2.51 24.91 -25.64
C GLN A 424 -1.26 24.06 -25.84
N GLU A 425 -0.98 23.70 -27.10
CA GLU A 425 0.33 23.19 -27.48
C GLU A 425 1.39 24.26 -27.15
N GLN A 426 2.47 23.86 -26.46
CA GLN A 426 3.55 24.76 -26.10
C GLN A 426 4.16 25.42 -27.34
N VAL A 427 4.12 26.75 -27.39
CA VAL A 427 4.96 27.52 -28.32
C VAL A 427 6.39 27.50 -27.76
N LEU A 428 7.23 26.59 -28.27
CA LEU A 428 8.63 26.38 -27.85
C LEU A 428 9.57 27.57 -28.15
N GLY A 429 9.05 28.66 -28.72
CA GLY A 429 9.83 29.82 -29.15
C GLY A 429 10.90 29.48 -30.19
N GLY A 430 11.67 30.49 -30.60
CA GLY A 430 12.83 30.36 -31.45
C GLY A 430 14.05 31.07 -30.88
N VAL A 431 15.18 30.96 -31.59
CA VAL A 431 16.46 31.57 -31.17
C VAL A 431 16.33 33.08 -30.92
N SER A 432 15.53 33.77 -31.72
CA SER A 432 15.23 35.20 -31.56
C SER A 432 14.59 35.51 -30.21
N GLU A 433 13.58 34.73 -29.84
CA GLU A 433 12.83 34.85 -28.59
C GLU A 433 13.73 34.52 -27.40
N TRP A 434 14.48 33.41 -27.48
CA TRP A 434 15.39 33.02 -26.40
C TRP A 434 16.46 34.09 -26.16
N LYS A 435 17.02 34.68 -27.22
CA LYS A 435 17.96 35.81 -27.11
C LYS A 435 17.30 37.04 -26.51
N LYS A 436 16.04 37.34 -26.87
CA LYS A 436 15.26 38.43 -26.27
C LYS A 436 15.07 38.22 -24.76
N TRP A 437 14.73 37.00 -24.33
CA TRP A 437 14.53 36.70 -22.91
C TRP A 437 15.82 36.78 -22.09
N ILE A 438 16.95 36.35 -22.67
CA ILE A 438 18.27 36.52 -22.08
C ILE A 438 18.61 38.00 -21.87
N ALA A 439 18.29 38.85 -22.86
CA ALA A 439 18.68 40.26 -22.89
C ALA A 439 17.75 41.21 -22.12
N HIS A 440 16.53 40.76 -21.76
CA HIS A 440 15.62 41.49 -20.88
C HIS A 440 16.26 41.81 -19.53
#